data_AF-A0A7V4QQR8-F1
#
_entry.id   AF-A0A7V4QQR8-F1
#
_cell.length_a   1.000
_cell.length_b   1.000
_cell.length_c   1.000
_cell.angle_alpha   90.00
_cell.angle_beta   90.00
_cell.angle_gamma   90.00
#
_symmetry.space_group_name_H-M   'P 1'
#
loop_
_entity.id
_entity.type
_entity.pdbx_description
1 polymer ?
#
loop_
_entity_poly.entity_id
_entity_poly.type
_entity_poly.pdbx_seq_one_letter_code
_entity_poly.pdbx_strand_id
1 'polypeptide(L)'
;MKIFFRLLLAHLLTVFVFQTNFIANWKKRSFLGVIVHSLIFFIFGLILTWNDLTKVWFDYPIKLTGVWCIIILFVLHMLEDEYRAYNIRHYHIKDNILFFLWDQLIHIVFIFVFSSYFSRWEVEPFVIILCLLIAGSYGLSIVILHIDSLFYTGTIAYNYFQKKVYSIVFRLIIMLFFFVTI
;
A
#
# COMPACT_ATOMS: atom_id res chain seq x y z
N MET A 1 5.46 -10.97 14.55
CA MET A 1 4.82 -9.97 13.67
C MET A 1 5.81 -9.08 12.94
N LYS A 2 7.12 -9.21 13.18
CA LYS A 2 8.18 -8.46 12.49
C LYS A 2 8.05 -8.45 10.96
N ILE A 3 7.98 -9.63 10.33
CA ILE A 3 7.88 -9.77 8.86
C ILE A 3 6.59 -9.09 8.35
N PHE A 4 5.46 -9.33 9.01
CA PHE A 4 4.18 -8.68 8.69
C PHE A 4 4.31 -7.16 8.63
N PHE A 5 4.83 -6.52 9.68
CA PHE A 5 4.94 -5.07 9.73
C PHE A 5 5.94 -4.50 8.71
N ARG A 6 7.01 -5.23 8.40
CA ARG A 6 7.96 -4.85 7.34
C ARG A 6 7.33 -4.92 5.96
N LEU A 7 6.54 -5.96 5.67
CA LEU A 7 5.79 -6.08 4.42
C LEU A 7 4.64 -5.07 4.34
N LEU A 8 3.97 -4.79 5.46
CA LEU A 8 2.97 -3.72 5.54
C LEU A 8 3.63 -2.37 5.24
N LEU A 9 4.81 -2.09 5.80
CA LEU A 9 5.56 -0.89 5.47
C LEU A 9 5.93 -0.83 3.98
N ALA A 10 6.39 -1.94 3.38
CA ALA A 10 6.67 -2.03 1.95
C ALA A 10 5.43 -1.70 1.10
N HIS A 11 4.26 -2.24 1.48
CA HIS A 11 2.98 -1.95 0.84
C HIS A 11 2.60 -0.48 0.96
N LEU A 12 2.67 0.08 2.17
CA LEU A 12 2.34 1.49 2.42
C LEU A 12 3.27 2.43 1.63
N LEU A 13 4.58 2.15 1.60
CA LEU A 13 5.52 2.90 0.78
C LEU A 13 5.14 2.84 -0.69
N THR A 14 4.76 1.66 -1.19
CA THR A 14 4.42 1.45 -2.60
C THR A 14 3.14 2.19 -3.00
N VAL A 15 2.06 1.97 -2.26
CA VAL A 15 0.72 2.48 -2.61
C VAL A 15 0.55 3.96 -2.31
N PHE A 16 1.24 4.49 -1.32
CA PHE A 16 1.05 5.88 -0.89
C PHE A 16 2.20 6.81 -1.24
N VAL A 17 3.43 6.43 -0.90
CA VAL A 17 4.60 7.32 -1.02
C VAL A 17 5.13 7.34 -2.45
N PHE A 18 5.36 6.15 -3.02
CA PHE A 18 5.95 5.99 -4.34
C PHE A 18 4.92 5.93 -5.47
N GLN A 19 3.62 5.81 -5.18
CA GLN A 19 2.56 5.94 -6.18
C GLN A 19 2.34 7.41 -6.57
N THR A 20 3.29 7.96 -7.33
CA THR A 20 3.19 9.29 -7.92
C THR A 20 1.99 9.38 -8.89
N ASN A 21 1.55 10.59 -9.21
CA ASN A 21 0.49 10.78 -10.22
C ASN A 21 0.86 10.17 -11.58
N PHE A 22 2.16 10.17 -11.92
CA PHE A 22 2.65 9.53 -13.14
C PHE A 22 2.35 8.03 -13.11
N ILE A 23 2.77 7.33 -12.05
CA ILE A 23 2.54 5.88 -11.90
C ILE A 23 1.04 5.57 -11.82
N ALA A 24 0.27 6.37 -11.06
CA ALA A 24 -1.17 6.18 -10.94
C ALA A 24 -1.89 6.31 -12.30
N ASN A 25 -1.51 7.31 -13.11
CA ASN A 25 -2.07 7.49 -14.45
C ASN A 25 -1.60 6.42 -15.43
N TRP A 26 -0.35 5.95 -15.30
CA TRP A 26 0.18 4.88 -16.13
C TRP A 26 -0.53 3.55 -15.85
N LYS A 27 -0.75 3.22 -14.56
CA LYS A 27 -1.54 2.05 -14.11
C LYS A 27 -2.94 2.04 -14.74
N LYS A 28 -3.58 3.20 -14.77
CA LYS A 28 -4.90 3.41 -15.40
C LYS A 28 -4.87 3.35 -16.93
N ARG A 29 -3.71 3.31 -17.58
CA ARG A 29 -3.59 3.26 -19.06
C ARG A 29 -3.10 1.92 -19.58
N SER A 30 -2.28 1.19 -18.82
CA SER A 30 -1.75 -0.10 -19.27
C SER A 30 -1.31 -1.02 -18.13
N PHE A 31 -1.30 -2.31 -18.43
CA PHE A 31 -0.80 -3.36 -17.53
C PHE A 31 0.68 -3.17 -17.16
N LEU A 32 1.51 -2.62 -18.06
CA LEU A 32 2.91 -2.28 -17.75
C LEU A 32 3.03 -1.30 -16.57
N GLY A 33 2.09 -0.34 -16.45
CA GLY A 33 2.06 0.56 -15.29
C GLY A 33 1.75 -0.17 -13.99
N VAL A 34 0.92 -1.22 -14.03
CA VAL A 34 0.64 -2.10 -12.88
C VAL A 34 1.89 -2.90 -12.49
N ILE A 35 2.60 -3.47 -13.47
CA ILE A 35 3.83 -4.23 -13.22
C ILE A 35 4.86 -3.32 -12.53
N VAL A 36 5.12 -2.12 -13.09
CA VAL A 36 6.10 -1.18 -12.52
C VAL A 36 5.71 -0.77 -11.09
N HIS A 37 4.44 -0.51 -10.84
CA HIS A 37 3.96 -0.22 -9.48
C HIS A 37 4.20 -1.41 -8.53
N SER A 38 3.82 -2.61 -8.94
CA SER A 38 3.96 -3.83 -8.13
C SER A 38 5.44 -4.17 -7.88
N LEU A 39 6.33 -3.85 -8.82
CA LEU A 39 7.77 -4.04 -8.66
C LEU A 39 8.35 -3.19 -7.53
N ILE A 40 7.77 -2.02 -7.25
CA ILE A 40 8.17 -1.21 -6.10
C ILE A 40 7.91 -1.98 -4.81
N PHE A 41 6.74 -2.61 -4.68
CA PHE A 41 6.43 -3.47 -3.53
C PHE A 41 7.40 -4.64 -3.44
N PHE A 42 7.67 -5.31 -4.56
CA PHE A 42 8.62 -6.43 -4.61
C PHE A 42 10.01 -6.02 -4.11
N ILE A 43 10.56 -4.90 -4.61
CA ILE A 43 11.87 -4.39 -4.24
C ILE A 43 11.91 -4.01 -2.76
N PHE A 44 10.93 -3.23 -2.26
CA PHE A 44 10.89 -2.86 -0.85
C PHE A 44 10.64 -4.07 0.07
N GLY A 45 9.84 -5.03 -0.37
CA GLY A 45 9.63 -6.30 0.33
C GLY A 45 10.95 -7.03 0.52
N LEU A 46 11.74 -7.20 -0.55
CA LEU A 46 13.07 -7.83 -0.49
C LEU A 46 14.04 -7.06 0.43
N ILE A 47 14.12 -5.73 0.29
CA ILE A 47 15.04 -4.90 1.09
C ILE A 47 14.68 -4.96 2.57
N LEU A 48 13.42 -4.71 2.91
CA LEU A 48 12.98 -4.62 4.30
C LEU A 48 13.01 -5.97 5.01
N THR A 49 12.99 -7.09 4.29
CA THR A 49 13.00 -8.44 4.87
C THR A 49 14.28 -9.24 4.56
N TRP A 50 15.32 -8.57 4.05
CA TRP A 50 16.55 -9.19 3.56
C TRP A 50 17.13 -10.29 4.47
N ASN A 51 17.21 -10.01 5.78
CA ASN A 51 17.78 -10.91 6.78
C ASN A 51 16.96 -12.18 7.04
N ASP A 52 15.74 -12.26 6.52
CA ASP A 52 14.79 -13.34 6.77
C ASP A 52 14.38 -14.07 5.48
N LEU A 53 14.90 -13.68 4.30
CA LEU A 53 14.47 -14.18 2.98
C LEU A 53 14.64 -15.69 2.78
N THR A 54 15.71 -16.27 3.32
CA THR A 54 16.01 -17.71 3.18
C THR A 54 15.28 -18.57 4.20
N LYS A 55 14.73 -17.96 5.26
CA LYS A 55 13.94 -18.67 6.26
C LYS A 55 12.61 -19.06 5.62
N VAL A 56 12.06 -20.20 6.05
CA VAL A 56 10.69 -20.56 5.70
C VAL A 56 9.78 -19.51 6.34
N TRP A 57 8.74 -19.06 5.64
CA TRP A 57 7.75 -18.04 6.05
C TRP A 57 6.31 -18.55 5.99
N PHE A 58 6.14 -19.77 5.53
CA PHE A 58 4.85 -20.39 5.37
C PHE A 58 5.11 -21.88 5.28
N ASP A 59 4.47 -22.68 6.12
CA ASP A 59 4.79 -24.11 6.28
C ASP A 59 3.66 -25.06 5.89
N TYR A 60 2.47 -24.55 5.55
CA TYR A 60 1.30 -25.36 5.21
C TYR A 60 0.43 -24.74 4.12
N PRO A 61 0.09 -25.43 3.01
CA PRO A 61 0.36 -26.85 2.73
C PRO A 61 1.75 -27.12 2.14
N ILE A 62 2.48 -26.09 1.72
CA ILE A 62 3.81 -26.19 1.11
C ILE A 62 4.76 -25.29 1.90
N LYS A 63 5.98 -25.77 2.15
CA LYS A 63 7.03 -24.96 2.78
C LYS A 63 7.58 -23.95 1.78
N LEU A 64 7.34 -22.68 2.04
CA LEU A 64 7.80 -21.57 1.21
C LEU A 64 8.78 -20.72 2.01
N THR A 65 9.93 -20.40 1.40
CA THR A 65 10.86 -19.40 1.94
C THR A 65 10.33 -17.99 1.73
N GLY A 66 10.93 -17.02 2.43
CA GLY A 66 10.57 -15.61 2.28
C GLY A 66 10.66 -15.09 0.86
N VAL A 67 11.67 -15.51 0.09
CA VAL A 67 11.77 -15.17 -1.34
C VAL A 67 10.51 -15.60 -2.11
N TRP A 68 10.08 -16.85 -1.92
CA TRP A 68 8.89 -17.36 -2.60
C TRP A 68 7.61 -16.66 -2.13
N CYS A 69 7.50 -16.37 -0.84
CA CYS A 69 6.37 -15.63 -0.29
C CYS A 69 6.28 -14.22 -0.90
N ILE A 70 7.41 -13.51 -1.04
CA ILE A 70 7.44 -12.18 -1.67
C ILE A 70 7.10 -12.27 -3.16
N ILE A 71 7.58 -13.27 -3.89
CA ILE A 71 7.21 -13.48 -5.30
C ILE A 71 5.70 -13.69 -5.43
N ILE A 72 5.11 -14.54 -4.58
CA ILE A 72 3.66 -14.77 -4.57
C ILE A 72 2.90 -13.49 -4.24
N LEU A 73 3.33 -12.75 -3.21
CA LEU A 73 2.73 -11.48 -2.84
C LEU A 73 2.83 -10.44 -3.96
N PHE A 74 3.95 -10.38 -4.68
CA PHE A 74 4.09 -9.51 -5.85
C PHE A 74 3.10 -9.86 -6.95
N VAL A 75 2.91 -11.15 -7.25
CA VAL A 75 1.92 -11.59 -8.23
C VAL A 75 0.51 -11.26 -7.77
N LEU A 76 0.16 -11.54 -6.50
CA LEU A 76 -1.16 -11.22 -5.95
C LEU A 76 -1.45 -9.72 -5.94
N HIS A 77 -0.47 -8.90 -5.54
CA HIS A 77 -0.54 -7.44 -5.60
C HIS A 77 -0.81 -6.99 -7.03
N MET A 78 -0.03 -7.48 -7.99
CA MET A 78 -0.17 -7.13 -9.40
C MET A 78 -1.55 -7.53 -9.95
N LEU A 79 -2.07 -8.70 -9.58
CA LEU A 79 -3.38 -9.17 -10.03
C LEU A 79 -4.52 -8.34 -9.44
N GLU A 80 -4.48 -8.00 -8.16
CA GLU A 80 -5.51 -7.17 -7.51
C GLU A 80 -5.50 -5.74 -8.10
N ASP A 81 -4.31 -5.15 -8.26
CA ASP A 81 -4.17 -3.83 -8.87
C ASP A 81 -4.61 -3.82 -10.34
N GLU A 82 -4.30 -4.87 -11.10
CA GLU A 82 -4.77 -5.01 -12.47
C GLU A 82 -6.27 -5.24 -12.53
N TYR A 83 -6.87 -6.03 -11.63
CA TYR A 83 -8.32 -6.20 -11.57
C TYR A 83 -9.02 -4.84 -11.42
N ARG A 84 -8.55 -4.01 -10.48
CA ARG A 84 -9.08 -2.65 -10.31
C ARG A 84 -8.81 -1.77 -11.53
N ALA A 85 -7.58 -1.75 -12.04
CA ALA A 85 -7.21 -0.90 -13.17
C ALA A 85 -7.93 -1.30 -14.47
N TYR A 86 -8.10 -2.59 -14.72
CA TYR A 86 -8.86 -3.15 -15.83
C TYR A 86 -10.32 -2.72 -15.78
N ASN A 87 -10.95 -2.81 -14.60
CA ASN A 87 -12.33 -2.37 -14.40
C ASN A 87 -12.54 -0.88 -14.68
N ILE A 88 -11.56 -0.04 -14.34
CA ILE A 88 -11.57 1.39 -14.67
C ILE A 88 -11.40 1.61 -16.19
N ARG A 89 -10.49 0.87 -16.83
CA ARG A 89 -10.18 1.01 -18.27
C ARG A 89 -11.30 0.54 -19.18
N HIS A 90 -11.90 -0.62 -18.89
CA HIS A 90 -12.80 -1.31 -19.81
C HIS A 90 -14.27 -1.18 -19.44
N TYR A 91 -14.61 -1.14 -18.15
CA TYR A 91 -15.99 -1.07 -17.69
C TYR A 91 -16.41 0.33 -17.22
N HIS A 92 -15.51 1.32 -17.31
CA HIS A 92 -15.73 2.71 -16.89
C HIS A 92 -16.31 2.84 -15.47
N ILE A 93 -16.01 1.87 -14.60
CA ILE A 93 -16.46 1.88 -13.21
C ILE A 93 -15.82 3.07 -12.51
N LYS A 94 -16.66 3.89 -11.86
CA LYS A 94 -16.17 5.03 -11.08
C LYS A 94 -15.35 4.52 -9.90
N ASP A 95 -14.15 5.06 -9.77
CA ASP A 95 -13.25 4.82 -8.65
C ASP A 95 -13.90 5.37 -7.37
N ASN A 96 -14.48 4.48 -6.56
CA ASN A 96 -15.22 4.83 -5.36
C ASN A 96 -14.46 4.39 -4.09
N ILE A 97 -14.85 4.96 -2.95
CA ILE A 97 -14.19 4.70 -1.68
C ILE A 97 -14.27 3.23 -1.25
N LEU A 98 -15.34 2.52 -1.59
CA LEU A 98 -15.50 1.10 -1.26
C LEU A 98 -14.49 0.24 -2.02
N PHE A 99 -14.29 0.48 -3.32
CA PHE A 99 -13.27 -0.19 -4.12
C PHE A 99 -11.86 0.12 -3.60
N PHE A 100 -11.60 1.35 -3.17
CA PHE A 100 -10.32 1.70 -2.55
C PHE A 100 -10.09 0.95 -1.22
N LEU A 101 -11.08 0.90 -0.33
CA LEU A 101 -10.95 0.19 0.95
C LEU A 101 -10.85 -1.32 0.77
N TRP A 102 -11.61 -1.88 -0.17
CA TRP A 102 -11.53 -3.30 -0.54
C TRP A 102 -10.14 -3.67 -1.02
N ASP A 103 -9.60 -2.89 -1.96
CA ASP A 103 -8.23 -3.04 -2.48
C ASP A 103 -7.21 -3.06 -1.33
N GLN A 104 -7.26 -2.10 -0.40
CA GLN A 104 -6.35 -2.10 0.75
C GLN A 104 -6.53 -3.30 1.67
N LEU A 105 -7.78 -3.73 1.92
CA LEU A 105 -8.07 -4.87 2.77
C LEU A 105 -7.49 -6.17 2.20
N ILE A 106 -7.69 -6.42 0.90
CA ILE A 106 -7.20 -7.63 0.23
C ILE A 106 -5.66 -7.71 0.28
N HIS A 107 -4.97 -6.61 0.02
CA HIS A 107 -3.51 -6.56 0.13
C HIS A 107 -3.03 -6.88 1.56
N ILE A 108 -3.66 -6.27 2.59
CA ILE A 108 -3.30 -6.51 3.99
C ILE A 108 -3.54 -7.97 4.38
N VAL A 109 -4.64 -8.57 3.92
CA VAL A 109 -4.95 -9.99 4.16
C VAL A 109 -3.90 -10.90 3.54
N PHE A 110 -3.52 -10.67 2.28
CA PHE A 110 -2.47 -11.47 1.65
C PHE A 110 -1.13 -11.33 2.36
N ILE A 111 -0.73 -10.10 2.71
CA ILE A 111 0.49 -9.85 3.49
C ILE A 111 0.45 -10.61 4.81
N PHE A 112 -0.68 -10.59 5.52
CA PHE A 112 -0.85 -11.33 6.76
C PHE A 112 -0.64 -12.83 6.56
N VAL A 113 -1.34 -13.43 5.60
CA VAL A 113 -1.27 -14.87 5.30
C VAL A 113 0.14 -15.33 4.96
N PHE A 114 0.87 -14.60 4.12
CA PHE A 114 2.20 -14.99 3.63
C PHE A 114 3.37 -14.46 4.48
N SER A 115 3.11 -13.89 5.65
CA SER A 115 4.16 -13.36 6.55
C SER A 115 4.60 -14.32 7.67
N SER A 116 4.06 -15.54 7.73
CA SER A 116 4.05 -16.36 8.96
C SER A 116 5.16 -17.41 9.09
N TYR A 117 6.26 -17.10 9.77
CA TYR A 117 7.06 -18.14 10.42
C TYR A 117 7.07 -18.02 11.94
N PHE A 118 6.36 -18.93 12.61
CA PHE A 118 6.46 -19.21 14.04
C PHE A 118 6.50 -17.99 14.97
N SER A 119 5.38 -17.27 14.99
CA SER A 119 4.79 -16.47 16.08
C SER A 119 5.70 -15.87 17.17
N ARG A 120 6.84 -15.25 16.84
CA ARG A 120 7.41 -14.26 17.77
C ARG A 120 6.67 -12.95 17.57
N TRP A 121 6.01 -12.49 18.62
CA TRP A 121 5.43 -11.14 18.74
C TRP A 121 6.53 -10.06 18.87
N GLU A 122 7.70 -10.32 18.28
CA GLU A 122 8.71 -9.31 18.06
C GLU A 122 8.15 -8.31 17.05
N VAL A 123 8.20 -7.05 17.47
CA VAL A 123 7.69 -5.88 16.78
C VAL A 123 8.78 -4.84 16.85
N GLU A 124 9.07 -4.19 15.73
CA GLU A 124 10.04 -3.10 15.65
C GLU A 124 9.30 -1.78 15.80
N PRO A 125 9.45 -1.04 16.92
CA PRO A 125 8.67 0.18 17.18
C PRO A 125 8.79 1.21 16.06
N PHE A 126 10.00 1.37 15.52
CA PHE A 126 10.26 2.27 14.39
C PHE A 126 9.46 1.90 13.13
N VAL A 127 9.30 0.61 12.82
CA VAL A 127 8.53 0.16 11.66
C VAL A 127 7.04 0.46 11.85
N ILE A 128 6.51 0.26 13.06
CA ILE A 128 5.13 0.63 13.39
C ILE A 128 4.94 2.15 13.27
N ILE A 129 5.83 2.95 13.86
CA ILE A 129 5.73 4.41 13.80
C ILE A 129 5.71 4.88 12.34
N LEU A 130 6.57 4.32 11.47
CA LEU A 130 6.56 4.63 10.05
C LEU A 130 5.24 4.22 9.36
N CYS A 131 4.70 3.04 9.68
CA CYS A 131 3.39 2.63 9.17
C CYS A 131 2.29 3.61 9.58
N LEU A 132 2.25 3.99 10.85
CA LEU A 132 1.26 4.95 11.38
C LEU A 132 1.43 6.34 10.75
N LEU A 133 2.67 6.81 10.58
CA LEU A 133 2.95 8.08 9.92
C LEU A 133 2.44 8.08 8.47
N ILE A 134 2.74 7.04 7.69
CA ILE A 134 2.30 6.96 6.29
C ILE A 134 0.77 6.81 6.21
N ALA A 135 0.18 5.93 7.01
CA ALA A 135 -1.27 5.73 7.02
C ALA A 135 -2.02 7.00 7.46
N GLY A 136 -1.57 7.66 8.53
CA GLY A 136 -2.19 8.87 9.08
C GLY A 136 -2.00 10.12 8.21
N SER A 137 -0.88 10.22 7.49
CA SER A 137 -0.63 11.36 6.59
C SER A 137 -1.16 11.11 5.17
N TYR A 138 -0.64 10.10 4.48
CA TYR A 138 -1.01 9.81 3.09
C TYR A 138 -2.35 9.09 2.99
N GLY A 139 -2.52 8.00 3.74
CA GLY A 139 -3.73 7.16 3.67
C GLY A 139 -5.00 7.96 3.99
N LEU A 140 -5.01 8.62 5.15
CA LEU A 140 -6.15 9.44 5.59
C LEU A 140 -6.45 10.60 4.64
N SER A 141 -5.41 11.25 4.07
CA SER A 141 -5.62 12.31 3.09
C SER A 141 -6.34 11.79 1.83
N ILE A 142 -5.98 10.60 1.35
CA ILE A 142 -6.64 9.99 0.18
C ILE A 142 -8.09 9.58 0.51
N VAL A 143 -8.35 9.07 1.71
CA VAL A 143 -9.70 8.74 2.17
C VAL A 143 -10.57 9.99 2.21
N ILE A 144 -10.08 11.08 2.82
CA ILE A 144 -10.83 12.33 2.91
C ILE A 144 -11.10 12.92 1.53
N LEU A 145 -10.12 12.84 0.62
CA LEU A 145 -10.36 13.23 -0.76
C LEU A 145 -11.46 12.38 -1.41
N HIS A 146 -11.52 11.06 -1.20
CA HIS A 146 -12.63 10.26 -1.74
C HIS A 146 -13.98 10.61 -1.11
N ILE A 147 -14.00 11.07 0.13
CA ILE A 147 -15.23 11.54 0.79
C ILE A 147 -15.64 12.88 0.19
N ASP A 148 -14.70 13.83 0.05
CA ASP A 148 -14.94 15.15 -0.52
C ASP A 148 -15.49 15.06 -1.96
N SER A 149 -15.00 14.13 -2.79
CA SER A 149 -15.53 13.95 -4.15
C SER A 149 -16.97 13.44 -4.19
N LEU A 150 -17.52 12.89 -3.11
CA LEU A 150 -18.94 12.54 -3.04
C LEU A 150 -19.83 13.77 -2.92
N PHE A 151 -19.32 14.86 -2.33
CA PHE A 151 -20.08 16.06 -2.03
C PHE A 151 -19.92 17.18 -3.07
N TYR A 152 -18.83 17.16 -3.87
CA TYR A 152 -18.56 18.19 -4.86
C TYR A 152 -18.61 17.65 -6.31
N THR A 153 -19.68 18.00 -7.04
CA THR A 153 -19.80 17.71 -8.48
C THR A 153 -19.23 18.84 -9.34
N GLY A 154 -18.21 18.52 -10.15
CA GLY A 154 -17.77 19.33 -11.30
C GLY A 154 -16.64 20.32 -11.02
N THR A 155 -15.61 20.28 -11.88
CA THR A 155 -14.49 21.25 -12.01
C THR A 155 -13.44 21.33 -10.88
N ILE A 156 -12.75 20.24 -10.52
CA ILE A 156 -11.79 20.28 -9.37
C ILE A 156 -10.47 19.52 -9.58
N ALA A 157 -10.09 19.06 -10.78
CA ALA A 157 -8.88 18.23 -10.93
C ALA A 157 -7.55 18.93 -10.51
N TYR A 158 -7.40 20.24 -10.79
CA TYR A 158 -6.19 21.01 -10.41
C TYR A 158 -6.18 21.40 -8.93
N ASN A 159 -7.31 21.89 -8.40
CA ASN A 159 -7.48 22.17 -6.97
C ASN A 159 -7.34 20.90 -6.11
N TYR A 160 -7.64 19.72 -6.67
CA TYR A 160 -7.43 18.43 -6.02
C TYR A 160 -5.97 18.13 -5.72
N PHE A 161 -5.07 18.43 -6.67
CA PHE A 161 -3.66 18.07 -6.53
C PHE A 161 -2.97 18.93 -5.47
N GLN A 162 -3.20 20.25 -5.48
CA GLN A 162 -2.69 21.11 -4.42
C GLN A 162 -3.29 20.75 -3.07
N LYS A 163 -4.63 20.56 -2.98
CA LYS A 163 -5.27 20.10 -1.74
C LYS A 163 -4.69 18.78 -1.23
N LYS A 164 -4.36 17.84 -2.12
CA LYS A 164 -3.73 16.56 -1.75
C LYS A 164 -2.37 16.77 -1.09
N VAL A 165 -1.46 17.50 -1.72
CA VAL A 165 -0.10 17.72 -1.17
C VAL A 165 -0.16 18.49 0.14
N TYR A 166 -0.94 19.59 0.20
CA TYR A 166 -1.11 20.35 1.44
C TYR A 166 -1.73 19.51 2.56
N SER A 167 -2.74 18.67 2.26
CA SER A 167 -3.37 17.81 3.26
C SER A 167 -2.40 16.75 3.79
N ILE A 168 -1.58 16.16 2.92
CA ILE A 168 -0.55 15.18 3.33
C ILE A 168 0.49 15.85 4.22
N VAL A 169 1.05 16.99 3.81
CA VAL A 169 2.07 17.71 4.60
C VAL A 169 1.51 18.16 5.95
N PHE A 170 0.31 18.74 5.97
CA PHE A 170 -0.34 19.19 7.20
C PHE A 170 -0.56 18.03 8.18
N ARG A 171 -1.06 16.87 7.70
CA ARG A 171 -1.24 15.69 8.55
C ARG A 171 0.07 15.07 8.99
N LEU A 172 1.10 15.08 8.14
CA LEU A 172 2.42 14.62 8.53
C LEU A 172 2.95 15.45 9.70
N ILE A 173 2.80 16.79 9.63
CA ILE A 173 3.18 17.69 10.73
C ILE A 173 2.39 17.35 12.01
N ILE A 174 1.07 17.19 11.93
CA ILE A 174 0.25 16.80 13.09
C ILE A 174 0.72 15.47 13.71
N MET A 175 0.95 14.46 12.88
CA MET A 175 1.39 13.16 13.35
C MET A 175 2.79 13.23 13.99
N LEU A 176 3.71 14.02 13.42
CA LEU A 176 5.02 14.25 14.01
C LEU A 176 4.91 14.94 15.38
N PHE A 177 4.06 15.96 15.53
CA PHE A 177 3.81 16.59 16.83
C PHE A 177 3.26 15.59 17.85
N PHE A 178 2.29 14.76 17.47
CA PHE A 178 1.72 13.75 18.35
C PHE A 178 2.78 12.78 18.89
N PHE A 179 3.72 12.32 18.05
CA PHE A 179 4.80 11.44 18.48
C PHE A 179 5.91 12.14 19.27
N VAL A 180 6.09 13.46 19.15
CA VAL A 180 7.06 14.22 19.95
C VAL A 180 6.51 14.52 21.35
N THR A 181 5.19 14.54 21.52
CA THR A 181 4.53 14.82 22.80
C THR A 181 4.30 13.60 23.71
N ILE A 182 4.70 12.40 23.25
CA ILE A 182 4.58 11.13 23.99
C ILE A 182 5.99 10.62 24.32
#